data_AF-A0A169TEF0-F1
#
_entry.id   AF-A0A169TEF0-F1
#
_cell.length_a   1.000
_cell.length_b   1.000
_cell.length_c   1.000
_cell.angle_alpha   90.00
_cell.angle_beta   90.00
_cell.angle_gamma   90.00
#
_symmetry.space_group_name_H-M   'P 1'
#
loop_
_entity.id
_entity.type
_entity.pdbx_description
1 polymer ?
#
loop_
_entity_poly.entity_id
_entity_poly.type
_entity_poly.pdbx_seq_one_letter_code
_entity_poly.pdbx_strand_id
1 'polypeptide(L)'
;MNKKNVAIAMSALTVVGSAAPIFADAVPSESNANNYTVVKDKYKDIYDEIEKLVKENDQIISDYKALEGNGAKSDDVIWSELVNKGAVNVIKMKVNEVAGDSNKDSDDIPKVPETTIRTGTVADKKYVEDKLKNLDSDQYVDFSIQLKGTKGESTTKYTNAELTTLANNSGKEILDGIKATTPERLTENGVLSQVAKDAVSGKTEAATAEVLASYFTVSSSLNKVTVSFAEPSTGKVLTTDVANTTVESSGVKNKISAETGYNTIDLTTESNRLDFSKPKFTAGKFSGFEEKAPVDGDVTPGKTYNVRVINAKQSNIKATDYDGIKAIVQKYDFDGAYIDKVYKEVDKLNKEDKLDGSAYDIDGTYKAVFYATGKRLQGFS
;
A
#
# COMPACT_ATOMS: atom_id res chain seq x y z
N MET A 1 -4.94 51.96 -2.98
CA MET A 1 -5.53 51.05 -1.96
C MET A 1 -6.25 51.87 -0.92
N ASN A 2 -7.59 51.79 -0.86
CA ASN A 2 -8.37 52.47 0.17
C ASN A 2 -8.24 51.74 1.51
N LYS A 3 -8.16 52.51 2.60
CA LYS A 3 -7.92 52.07 4.00
C LYS A 3 -8.90 51.02 4.56
N LYS A 4 -9.86 50.52 3.78
CA LYS A 4 -10.94 49.62 4.22
C LYS A 4 -10.66 48.12 3.98
N ASN A 5 -9.63 47.75 3.22
CA ASN A 5 -9.46 46.35 2.76
C ASN A 5 -8.50 45.50 3.62
N VAL A 6 -8.01 46.01 4.75
CA VAL A 6 -7.12 45.24 5.66
C VAL A 6 -7.60 45.34 7.10
N ALA A 7 -8.90 45.19 7.31
CA ALA A 7 -9.45 44.89 8.64
C ALA A 7 -9.73 43.39 8.68
N ILE A 8 -8.67 42.60 8.86
CA ILE A 8 -8.82 41.18 9.19
C ILE A 8 -9.28 41.16 10.66
N ALA A 9 -10.51 40.69 10.89
CA ALA A 9 -11.13 40.68 12.21
C ALA A 9 -10.24 39.90 13.20
N MET A 10 -9.69 40.61 14.20
CA MET A 10 -8.91 40.08 15.34
C MET A 10 -8.09 38.81 15.04
N SER A 11 -7.19 38.86 14.05
CA SER A 11 -6.44 37.69 13.56
C SER A 11 -4.92 37.93 13.57
N ALA A 12 -4.10 36.90 13.79
CA ALA A 12 -2.66 37.03 13.54
C ALA A 12 -2.38 36.90 12.03
N LEU A 13 -1.62 37.84 11.48
CA LEU A 13 -1.18 37.86 10.09
C LEU A 13 0.21 37.24 10.00
N THR A 14 0.35 36.12 9.30
CA THR A 14 1.66 35.60 8.90
C THR A 14 1.92 35.98 7.44
N VAL A 15 3.04 36.63 7.18
CA VAL A 15 3.50 36.92 5.81
C VAL A 15 4.76 36.13 5.51
N VAL A 16 4.78 35.50 4.35
CA VAL A 16 5.92 34.75 3.82
C VAL A 16 6.44 35.48 2.58
N GLY A 17 7.63 36.08 2.69
CA GLY A 17 8.27 36.84 1.61
C GLY A 17 9.58 36.21 1.17
N SER A 18 9.69 35.83 -0.11
CA SER A 18 10.92 35.32 -0.72
C SER A 18 11.43 36.24 -1.84
N ALA A 19 12.68 36.03 -2.25
CA ALA A 19 13.25 36.63 -3.46
C ALA A 19 12.91 35.83 -4.73
N ALA A 20 12.46 34.57 -4.57
CA ALA A 20 11.73 33.82 -5.58
C ALA A 20 10.22 34.02 -5.37
N PRO A 21 9.42 34.32 -6.41
CA PRO A 21 7.96 34.29 -6.29
C PRO A 21 7.52 32.90 -5.84
N ILE A 22 6.75 32.79 -4.75
CA ILE A 22 6.31 31.47 -4.25
C ILE A 22 4.83 31.28 -4.53
N PHE A 23 4.60 30.25 -5.35
CA PHE A 23 3.35 29.55 -5.57
C PHE A 23 3.04 28.68 -4.36
N ALA A 24 2.19 29.19 -3.48
CA ALA A 24 1.12 28.35 -3.00
C ALA A 24 -0.06 28.60 -3.94
N ASP A 25 -0.69 27.54 -4.45
CA ASP A 25 -1.85 27.64 -5.32
C ASP A 25 -2.87 28.62 -4.70
N ALA A 26 -3.30 29.64 -5.46
CA ALA A 26 -4.10 30.77 -4.98
C ALA A 26 -5.51 30.37 -4.53
N VAL A 27 -5.80 29.07 -4.51
CA VAL A 27 -7.10 28.50 -4.24
C VAL A 27 -6.95 27.43 -3.17
N PRO A 28 -7.18 27.72 -1.86
CA PRO A 28 -7.55 26.64 -0.94
C PRO A 28 -8.80 26.00 -1.51
N SER A 29 -8.63 24.77 -1.95
CA SER A 29 -9.60 23.88 -2.56
C SER A 29 -9.55 22.60 -1.74
N GLU A 30 -10.66 21.88 -1.62
CA GLU A 30 -10.65 20.53 -1.03
C GLU A 30 -9.64 19.60 -1.74
N SER A 31 -9.18 19.95 -2.96
CA SER A 31 -8.09 19.29 -3.69
C SER A 31 -6.66 19.61 -3.19
N ASN A 32 -6.50 20.56 -2.26
CA ASN A 32 -5.20 20.87 -1.61
C ASN A 32 -5.00 20.09 -0.31
N ALA A 33 -5.93 19.20 0.05
CA ALA A 33 -5.70 18.23 1.12
C ALA A 33 -4.38 17.50 0.83
N ASN A 34 -3.45 17.57 1.78
CA ASN A 34 -2.10 16.97 1.73
C ASN A 34 -1.02 17.75 0.94
N ASN A 35 -1.28 18.98 0.48
CA ASN A 35 -0.26 19.85 -0.10
C ASN A 35 0.17 20.93 0.91
N TYR A 36 1.45 20.97 1.27
CA TYR A 36 1.99 21.88 2.28
C TYR A 36 3.13 22.73 1.72
N THR A 37 3.28 23.93 2.27
CA THR A 37 4.42 24.82 1.99
C THR A 37 5.08 25.23 3.30
N VAL A 38 6.40 25.07 3.38
CA VAL A 38 7.20 25.30 4.59
C VAL A 38 8.34 26.26 4.26
N VAL A 39 8.53 27.27 5.11
CA VAL A 39 9.67 28.19 4.98
C VAL A 39 10.96 27.51 5.40
N LYS A 40 12.07 27.86 4.75
CA LYS A 40 13.40 27.34 5.02
C LYS A 40 13.74 27.44 6.51
N ASP A 41 13.41 28.52 7.19
CA ASP A 41 13.70 28.66 8.64
C ASP A 41 13.07 27.54 9.51
N LYS A 42 12.08 26.81 8.99
CA LYS A 42 11.40 25.66 9.62
C LYS A 42 11.72 24.34 8.93
N TYR A 43 12.77 24.26 8.12
CA TYR A 43 13.14 23.04 7.41
C TYR A 43 13.36 21.85 8.35
N LYS A 44 13.79 22.12 9.60
CA LYS A 44 14.06 21.11 10.61
C LYS A 44 12.83 20.24 10.92
N ASP A 45 11.63 20.83 10.92
CA ASP A 45 10.39 20.12 11.19
C ASP A 45 10.10 19.06 10.10
N ILE A 46 10.34 19.41 8.83
CA ILE A 46 10.19 18.47 7.70
C ILE A 46 11.31 17.44 7.68
N TYR A 47 12.54 17.88 7.97
CA TYR A 47 13.69 16.98 8.07
C TYR A 47 13.48 15.89 9.12
N ASP A 48 12.98 16.25 10.31
CA ASP A 48 12.77 15.31 11.41
C ASP A 48 11.67 14.29 11.08
N GLU A 49 10.61 14.70 10.38
CA GLU A 49 9.58 13.76 9.91
C GLU A 49 10.13 12.82 8.83
N ILE A 50 10.90 13.31 7.87
CA ILE A 50 11.57 12.47 6.86
C ILE A 50 12.53 11.48 7.54
N GLU A 51 13.32 11.94 8.51
CA GLU A 51 14.24 11.08 9.25
C GLU A 51 13.49 9.94 9.95
N LYS A 52 12.38 10.25 10.61
CA LYS A 52 11.52 9.26 11.27
C LYS A 52 10.97 8.22 10.29
N LEU A 53 10.41 8.66 9.16
CA LEU A 53 9.86 7.76 8.14
C LEU A 53 10.92 6.86 7.52
N VAL A 54 12.14 7.38 7.29
CA VAL A 54 13.25 6.56 6.78
C VAL A 54 13.74 5.58 7.86
N LYS A 55 13.83 5.98 9.14
CA LYS A 55 14.16 5.03 10.24
C LYS A 55 13.15 3.90 10.34
N GLU A 56 11.87 4.19 10.16
CA GLU A 56 10.83 3.17 10.12
C GLU A 56 11.04 2.20 8.95
N ASN A 57 11.38 2.70 7.76
CA ASN A 57 11.73 1.84 6.63
C ASN A 57 12.95 0.96 6.91
N ASP A 58 14.00 1.52 7.54
CA ASP A 58 15.22 0.79 7.88
C ASP A 58 14.90 -0.44 8.76
N GLN A 59 13.99 -0.27 9.74
CA GLN A 59 13.51 -1.36 10.58
C GLN A 59 12.74 -2.42 9.77
N ILE A 60 11.79 -1.99 8.92
CA ILE A 60 10.99 -2.91 8.09
C ILE A 60 11.89 -3.74 7.17
N ILE A 61 12.91 -3.13 6.57
CA ILE A 61 13.88 -3.83 5.71
C ILE A 61 14.69 -4.84 6.52
N SER A 62 15.14 -4.47 7.72
CA SER A 62 15.86 -5.37 8.63
C SER A 62 15.01 -6.59 9.01
N ASP A 63 13.76 -6.37 9.37
CA ASP A 63 12.83 -7.45 9.73
C ASP A 63 12.57 -8.37 8.53
N TYR A 64 12.38 -7.80 7.34
CA TYR A 64 12.18 -8.57 6.11
C TYR A 64 13.39 -9.44 5.74
N LYS A 65 14.61 -8.95 5.98
CA LYS A 65 15.87 -9.70 5.79
C LYS A 65 16.01 -10.87 6.74
N ALA A 66 15.50 -10.74 7.96
CA ALA A 66 15.56 -11.78 8.98
C ALA A 66 14.61 -12.97 8.68
N LEU A 67 13.65 -12.80 7.78
CA LEU A 67 12.77 -13.87 7.33
C LEU A 67 13.54 -14.92 6.50
N GLU A 68 13.14 -16.19 6.66
CA GLU A 68 13.76 -17.32 5.95
C GLU A 68 13.73 -17.10 4.42
N GLY A 69 14.87 -17.35 3.77
CA GLY A 69 15.01 -17.17 2.32
C GLY A 69 15.30 -15.75 1.83
N ASN A 70 15.26 -14.72 2.69
CA ASN A 70 15.51 -13.33 2.28
C ASN A 70 16.92 -12.80 2.60
N GLY A 71 17.68 -13.45 3.48
CA GLY A 71 18.97 -12.93 3.96
C GLY A 71 20.07 -12.73 2.91
N ALA A 72 19.97 -13.38 1.74
CA ALA A 72 20.91 -13.20 0.63
C ALA A 72 20.52 -12.09 -0.36
N LYS A 73 19.32 -11.51 -0.23
CA LYS A 73 18.85 -10.44 -1.14
C LYS A 73 19.55 -9.12 -0.83
N SER A 74 19.89 -8.36 -1.87
CA SER A 74 20.41 -7.00 -1.70
C SER A 74 19.31 -6.04 -1.24
N ASP A 75 19.71 -4.94 -0.62
CA ASP A 75 18.82 -3.89 -0.12
C ASP A 75 17.94 -3.30 -1.22
N ASP A 76 18.46 -3.16 -2.44
CA ASP A 76 17.69 -2.67 -3.60
C ASP A 76 16.60 -3.63 -4.05
N VAL A 77 16.88 -4.94 -4.01
CA VAL A 77 15.88 -5.97 -4.34
C VAL A 77 14.77 -5.98 -3.29
N ILE A 78 15.16 -5.98 -2.02
CA ILE A 78 14.21 -5.94 -0.90
C ILE A 78 13.35 -4.67 -0.94
N TRP A 79 13.99 -3.51 -1.17
CA TRP A 79 13.27 -2.25 -1.32
C TRP A 79 12.21 -2.34 -2.42
N SER A 80 12.58 -2.85 -3.60
CA SER A 80 11.66 -2.96 -4.74
C SER A 80 10.47 -3.87 -4.43
N GLU A 81 10.71 -5.01 -3.76
CA GLU A 81 9.65 -5.92 -3.31
C GLU A 81 8.71 -5.24 -2.31
N LEU A 82 9.26 -4.52 -1.32
CA LEU A 82 8.48 -3.85 -0.28
C LEU A 82 7.68 -2.66 -0.83
N VAL A 83 8.22 -1.91 -1.79
CA VAL A 83 7.48 -0.84 -2.49
C VAL A 83 6.29 -1.41 -3.25
N ASN A 84 6.48 -2.51 -4.00
CA ASN A 84 5.39 -3.17 -4.73
C ASN A 84 4.30 -3.71 -3.81
N LYS A 85 4.67 -4.06 -2.57
CA LYS A 85 3.73 -4.47 -1.50
C LYS A 85 3.12 -3.29 -0.75
N GLY A 86 3.50 -2.05 -1.03
CA GLY A 86 3.08 -0.87 -0.26
C GLY A 86 3.52 -0.92 1.21
N ALA A 87 4.58 -1.67 1.54
CA ALA A 87 4.98 -1.97 2.91
C ALA A 87 5.95 -0.94 3.52
N VAL A 88 6.47 -0.01 2.71
CA VAL A 88 7.42 1.04 3.12
C VAL A 88 6.94 2.42 2.72
N ASN A 89 7.40 3.45 3.43
CA ASN A 89 7.18 4.84 3.08
C ASN A 89 8.05 5.21 1.86
N VAL A 90 7.48 5.80 0.82
CA VAL A 90 8.22 6.25 -0.36
C VAL A 90 8.35 7.77 -0.34
N ILE A 91 9.57 8.25 -0.18
CA ILE A 91 9.88 9.68 -0.08
C ILE A 91 10.70 10.05 -1.31
N LYS A 92 10.18 10.99 -2.10
CA LYS A 92 10.85 11.53 -3.28
C LYS A 92 11.15 12.99 -3.05
N MET A 93 12.32 13.45 -3.50
CA MET A 93 12.75 14.83 -3.42
C MET A 93 13.19 15.34 -4.79
N LYS A 94 12.81 16.58 -5.12
CA LYS A 94 13.23 17.31 -6.31
C LYS A 94 13.66 18.72 -5.90
N VAL A 95 14.78 19.22 -6.42
CA VAL A 95 15.18 20.63 -6.22
C VAL A 95 15.04 21.35 -7.54
N ASN A 96 14.27 22.44 -7.52
CA ASN A 96 14.02 23.27 -8.69
C ASN A 96 14.62 24.65 -8.45
N GLU A 97 15.03 25.30 -9.54
CA GLU A 97 15.48 26.68 -9.57
C GLU A 97 14.44 27.49 -10.36
N VAL A 98 14.01 28.62 -9.81
CA VAL A 98 13.01 29.48 -10.44
C VAL A 98 13.70 30.25 -11.57
N ALA A 99 13.34 29.93 -12.81
CA ALA A 99 13.83 30.62 -13.99
C ALA A 99 13.11 31.97 -14.19
N GLY A 100 13.18 32.87 -13.21
CA GLY A 100 12.73 34.27 -13.36
C GLY A 100 11.26 34.53 -13.69
N ASP A 101 10.38 33.52 -13.73
CA ASP A 101 8.94 33.68 -13.96
C ASP A 101 8.11 33.22 -12.76
N SER A 102 7.05 33.98 -12.52
CA SER A 102 5.96 33.78 -11.58
C SER A 102 4.83 32.90 -12.15
N ASN A 103 5.11 31.84 -12.94
CA ASN A 103 4.18 30.70 -13.13
C ASN A 103 4.87 29.32 -13.06
N LYS A 104 4.12 28.28 -12.65
CA LYS A 104 4.51 26.87 -12.77
C LYS A 104 4.46 26.46 -14.24
N ASP A 105 5.41 26.94 -15.03
CA ASP A 105 5.53 26.60 -16.43
C ASP A 105 6.51 25.45 -16.66
N SER A 106 6.47 24.88 -17.85
CA SER A 106 7.36 23.80 -18.34
C SER A 106 8.86 24.10 -18.26
N ASP A 107 9.22 25.32 -17.84
CA ASP A 107 10.54 25.93 -17.96
C ASP A 107 11.31 25.95 -16.62
N ASP A 108 10.71 25.46 -15.52
CA ASP A 108 11.41 25.20 -14.26
C ASP A 108 12.48 24.12 -14.45
N ILE A 109 13.76 24.50 -14.35
CA ILE A 109 14.87 23.58 -14.58
C ILE A 109 15.15 22.80 -13.29
N PRO A 110 15.05 21.45 -13.29
CA PRO A 110 15.45 20.64 -12.15
C PRO A 110 16.96 20.77 -11.92
N LYS A 111 17.35 21.47 -10.86
CA LYS A 111 18.75 21.53 -10.40
C LYS A 111 19.19 20.20 -9.81
N VAL A 112 18.26 19.51 -9.16
CA VAL A 112 18.41 18.12 -8.74
C VAL A 112 17.20 17.36 -9.27
N PRO A 113 17.41 16.29 -10.07
CA PRO A 113 16.31 15.47 -10.57
C PRO A 113 15.56 14.81 -9.41
N GLU A 114 14.36 14.28 -9.69
CA GLU A 114 13.60 13.55 -8.69
C GLU A 114 14.41 12.33 -8.20
N THR A 115 14.64 12.26 -6.89
CA THR A 115 15.43 11.22 -6.23
C THR A 115 14.64 10.59 -5.11
N THR A 116 14.77 9.28 -4.91
CA THR A 116 14.14 8.60 -3.76
C THR A 116 15.07 8.66 -2.56
N ILE A 117 14.56 9.09 -1.41
CA ILE A 117 15.33 9.21 -0.18
C ILE A 117 15.41 7.86 0.53
N ARG A 118 16.63 7.32 0.71
CA ARG A 118 16.87 6.02 1.36
C ARG A 118 18.23 5.98 2.05
N THR A 119 18.32 5.26 3.17
CA THR A 119 19.59 4.96 3.84
C THR A 119 20.51 4.16 2.91
N GLY A 120 21.83 4.42 2.99
CA GLY A 120 22.82 3.70 2.19
C GLY A 120 22.92 4.14 0.73
N THR A 121 22.17 5.18 0.32
CA THR A 121 22.25 5.78 -1.02
C THR A 121 22.83 7.19 -0.94
N VAL A 122 23.16 7.79 -2.10
CA VAL A 122 23.62 9.19 -2.17
C VAL A 122 22.52 10.17 -1.72
N ALA A 123 21.25 9.83 -1.96
CA ALA A 123 20.10 10.61 -1.52
C ALA A 123 19.60 10.08 -0.18
N ASP A 124 20.37 10.30 0.88
CA ASP A 124 20.03 9.89 2.25
C ASP A 124 19.53 11.07 3.10
N LYS A 125 19.37 10.83 4.41
CA LYS A 125 18.97 11.85 5.38
C LYS A 125 19.93 13.05 5.34
N LYS A 126 21.24 12.82 5.30
CA LYS A 126 22.24 13.90 5.29
C LYS A 126 22.13 14.74 4.02
N TYR A 127 21.94 14.10 2.88
CA TYR A 127 21.71 14.78 1.61
C TYR A 127 20.48 15.71 1.66
N VAL A 128 19.36 15.23 2.22
CA VAL A 128 18.17 16.06 2.43
C VAL A 128 18.48 17.27 3.31
N GLU A 129 19.14 17.05 4.45
CA GLU A 129 19.50 18.13 5.38
C GLU A 129 20.39 19.19 4.71
N ASP A 130 21.40 18.75 3.96
CA ASP A 130 22.33 19.63 3.26
C ASP A 130 21.63 20.47 2.19
N LYS A 131 20.66 19.90 1.45
CA LYS A 131 19.86 20.64 0.46
C LYS A 131 18.93 21.65 1.10
N LEU A 132 18.31 21.31 2.24
CA LEU A 132 17.41 22.22 2.94
C LEU A 132 18.17 23.38 3.63
N LYS A 133 19.29 23.09 4.30
CA LYS A 133 20.16 24.10 4.94
C LYS A 133 20.72 25.10 3.94
N ASN A 134 21.13 24.62 2.78
CA ASN A 134 21.79 25.43 1.75
C ASN A 134 20.87 25.84 0.61
N LEU A 135 19.55 25.83 0.83
CA LEU A 135 18.58 26.25 -0.19
C LEU A 135 18.80 27.73 -0.55
N ASP A 136 19.11 28.01 -1.81
CA ASP A 136 19.33 29.37 -2.31
C ASP A 136 18.00 30.14 -2.46
N SER A 137 18.10 31.45 -2.65
CA SER A 137 16.92 32.33 -2.65
C SER A 137 16.02 32.19 -3.88
N ASP A 138 16.56 31.61 -4.95
CA ASP A 138 15.93 31.28 -6.22
C ASP A 138 15.51 29.79 -6.30
N GLN A 139 15.65 29.03 -5.21
CA GLN A 139 15.39 27.59 -5.21
C GLN A 139 14.25 27.20 -4.27
N TYR A 140 13.63 26.07 -4.61
CA TYR A 140 12.70 25.37 -3.76
C TYR A 140 12.88 23.86 -3.85
N VAL A 141 12.51 23.15 -2.79
CA VAL A 141 12.55 21.69 -2.70
C VAL A 141 11.12 21.17 -2.67
N ASP A 142 10.78 20.25 -3.56
CA ASP A 142 9.54 19.51 -3.51
C ASP A 142 9.79 18.10 -2.95
N PHE A 143 8.97 17.71 -1.99
CA PHE A 143 8.85 16.35 -1.50
C PHE A 143 7.51 15.75 -1.92
N SER A 144 7.54 14.50 -2.37
CA SER A 144 6.37 13.64 -2.45
C SER A 144 6.56 12.48 -1.48
N ILE A 145 5.70 12.40 -0.47
CA ILE A 145 5.77 11.45 0.64
C ILE A 145 4.54 10.56 0.57
N GLN A 146 4.71 9.35 0.07
CA GLN A 146 3.70 8.31 0.13
C GLN A 146 3.94 7.48 1.39
N LEU A 147 3.01 7.54 2.34
CA LEU A 147 3.10 6.71 3.54
C LEU A 147 2.91 5.23 3.19
N LYS A 148 3.50 4.36 4.00
CA LYS A 148 3.24 2.92 3.92
C LYS A 148 1.75 2.63 4.05
N GLY A 149 1.29 1.62 3.34
CA GLY A 149 -0.08 1.15 3.43
C GLY A 149 -0.38 0.49 4.78
N THR A 150 -1.67 0.36 5.08
CA THR A 150 -2.12 -0.45 6.21
C THR A 150 -2.37 -1.86 5.71
N LYS A 151 -1.59 -2.82 6.21
CA LYS A 151 -1.77 -4.24 5.88
C LYS A 151 -3.03 -4.73 6.58
N GLY A 152 -3.97 -5.29 5.82
CA GLY A 152 -5.11 -6.01 6.38
C GLY A 152 -4.66 -7.24 7.16
N GLU A 153 -5.54 -7.79 7.99
CA GLU A 153 -5.24 -9.02 8.72
C GLU A 153 -4.94 -10.16 7.74
N SER A 154 -3.85 -10.89 7.98
CA SER A 154 -3.59 -12.12 7.23
C SER A 154 -4.76 -13.08 7.42
N THR A 155 -5.23 -13.68 6.32
CA THR A 155 -6.40 -14.55 6.35
C THR A 155 -6.03 -15.98 5.99
N THR A 156 -6.57 -16.91 6.76
CA THR A 156 -6.59 -18.34 6.42
C THR A 156 -7.82 -18.69 5.58
N LYS A 157 -8.72 -17.75 5.32
CA LYS A 157 -10.02 -17.96 4.66
C LYS A 157 -9.99 -17.62 3.18
N TYR A 158 -10.88 -18.24 2.41
CA TYR A 158 -11.03 -17.90 1.00
C TYR A 158 -11.63 -16.51 0.79
N THR A 159 -11.18 -15.82 -0.25
CA THR A 159 -11.88 -14.64 -0.81
C THR A 159 -12.86 -15.04 -1.91
N ASN A 160 -13.83 -14.17 -2.24
CA ASN A 160 -14.74 -14.38 -3.38
C ASN A 160 -14.00 -14.51 -4.72
N ALA A 161 -12.89 -13.77 -4.89
CA ALA A 161 -12.06 -13.84 -6.08
C ALA A 161 -11.34 -15.20 -6.21
N GLU A 162 -10.81 -15.72 -5.09
CA GLU A 162 -10.22 -17.07 -5.06
C GLU A 162 -11.28 -18.14 -5.35
N LEU A 163 -12.47 -18.07 -4.73
CA LEU A 163 -13.55 -19.03 -5.01
C LEU A 163 -13.98 -18.99 -6.48
N THR A 164 -14.02 -17.81 -7.09
CA THR A 164 -14.30 -17.66 -8.53
C THR A 164 -13.21 -18.31 -9.37
N THR A 165 -11.94 -18.11 -9.00
CA THR A 165 -10.80 -18.74 -9.69
C THR A 165 -10.84 -20.26 -9.58
N LEU A 166 -11.13 -20.78 -8.38
CA LEU A 166 -11.29 -22.21 -8.15
C LEU A 166 -12.48 -22.80 -8.90
N ALA A 167 -13.56 -22.04 -9.10
CA ALA A 167 -14.72 -22.48 -9.88
C ALA A 167 -14.44 -22.54 -11.39
N ASN A 168 -13.48 -21.77 -11.89
CA ASN A 168 -13.21 -21.66 -13.33
C ASN A 168 -12.83 -23.00 -13.95
N ASN A 169 -13.19 -23.17 -15.24
CA ASN A 169 -12.89 -24.36 -16.02
C ASN A 169 -13.28 -25.67 -15.30
N SER A 170 -14.43 -25.64 -14.61
CA SER A 170 -14.96 -26.78 -13.85
C SER A 170 -14.00 -27.31 -12.78
N GLY A 171 -13.37 -26.41 -12.02
CA GLY A 171 -12.48 -26.81 -10.93
C GLY A 171 -11.09 -27.21 -11.36
N LYS A 172 -10.59 -26.72 -12.51
CA LYS A 172 -9.31 -27.17 -13.06
C LYS A 172 -8.15 -27.01 -12.07
N GLU A 173 -8.06 -25.88 -11.36
CA GLU A 173 -7.00 -25.64 -10.37
C GLU A 173 -7.05 -26.66 -9.21
N ILE A 174 -8.25 -27.02 -8.76
CA ILE A 174 -8.44 -28.05 -7.72
C ILE A 174 -7.96 -29.40 -8.25
N LEU A 175 -8.43 -29.81 -9.43
CA LEU A 175 -8.10 -31.12 -10.01
C LEU A 175 -6.61 -31.24 -10.38
N ASP A 176 -6.01 -30.17 -10.89
CA ASP A 176 -4.57 -30.11 -11.14
C ASP A 176 -3.78 -30.17 -9.83
N GLY A 177 -4.25 -29.48 -8.79
CA GLY A 177 -3.67 -29.56 -7.45
C GLY A 177 -3.65 -30.99 -6.92
N ILE A 178 -4.78 -31.71 -7.04
CA ILE A 178 -4.85 -33.13 -6.64
C ILE A 178 -3.87 -33.98 -7.45
N LYS A 179 -3.75 -33.74 -8.77
CA LYS A 179 -2.78 -34.44 -9.64
C LYS A 179 -1.32 -34.15 -9.29
N ALA A 180 -1.04 -33.08 -8.55
CA ALA A 180 0.30 -32.78 -8.05
C ALA A 180 0.67 -33.51 -6.75
N THR A 181 -0.25 -34.34 -6.20
CA THR A 181 0.05 -35.20 -5.03
C THR A 181 1.23 -36.13 -5.33
N THR A 182 2.22 -36.20 -4.44
CA THR A 182 3.39 -37.05 -4.67
C THR A 182 3.09 -38.53 -4.41
N PRO A 183 3.80 -39.47 -5.08
CA PRO A 183 3.65 -40.90 -4.82
C PRO A 183 3.90 -41.31 -3.37
N GLU A 184 4.90 -40.68 -2.72
CA GLU A 184 5.22 -40.92 -1.31
C GLU A 184 4.02 -40.58 -0.43
N ARG A 185 3.38 -39.43 -0.71
CA ARG A 185 2.21 -38.97 0.03
C ARG A 185 1.01 -39.90 -0.14
N LEU A 186 0.80 -40.47 -1.32
CA LEU A 186 -0.26 -41.46 -1.55
C LEU A 186 -0.03 -42.70 -0.68
N THR A 187 1.20 -43.23 -0.67
CA THR A 187 1.54 -44.45 0.07
C THR A 187 1.49 -44.27 1.59
N GLU A 188 2.02 -43.17 2.13
CA GLU A 188 1.94 -42.82 3.57
C GLU A 188 0.49 -42.76 4.07
N ASN A 189 -0.40 -42.28 3.21
CA ASN A 189 -1.83 -42.10 3.50
C ASN A 189 -2.65 -43.39 3.33
N GLY A 190 -2.02 -44.52 3.01
CA GLY A 190 -2.70 -45.81 2.83
C GLY A 190 -3.41 -45.94 1.49
N VAL A 191 -2.98 -45.18 0.48
CA VAL A 191 -3.38 -45.33 -0.93
C VAL A 191 -2.25 -46.07 -1.65
N LEU A 192 -2.26 -47.40 -1.58
CA LEU A 192 -1.07 -48.22 -1.86
C LEU A 192 -0.96 -48.64 -3.32
N SER A 193 -2.07 -49.01 -3.95
CA SER A 193 -2.07 -49.51 -5.33
C SER A 193 -3.37 -49.23 -6.07
N GLN A 194 -3.38 -49.50 -7.36
CA GLN A 194 -4.55 -49.41 -8.25
C GLN A 194 -4.64 -50.65 -9.13
N VAL A 195 -5.83 -50.97 -9.65
CA VAL A 195 -5.96 -52.06 -10.63
C VAL A 195 -5.43 -51.60 -11.98
N ALA A 196 -4.50 -52.38 -12.55
CA ALA A 196 -3.90 -52.07 -13.84
C ALA A 196 -4.96 -52.05 -14.94
N LYS A 197 -4.90 -51.04 -15.81
CA LYS A 197 -5.89 -50.75 -16.85
C LYS A 197 -6.10 -51.90 -17.85
N ASP A 198 -5.05 -52.69 -18.11
CA ASP A 198 -5.01 -53.76 -19.13
C ASP A 198 -4.78 -55.16 -18.53
N ALA A 199 -5.18 -55.37 -17.28
CA ALA A 199 -4.96 -56.62 -16.56
C ALA A 199 -5.75 -57.81 -17.15
N VAL A 200 -5.07 -58.69 -17.91
CA VAL A 200 -5.55 -60.05 -18.27
C VAL A 200 -5.60 -60.99 -17.03
N SER A 201 -5.00 -60.57 -15.92
CA SER A 201 -5.05 -61.21 -14.60
C SER A 201 -5.04 -60.10 -13.55
N GLY A 202 -5.89 -60.13 -12.53
CA GLY A 202 -6.13 -59.08 -11.51
C GLY A 202 -4.90 -58.60 -10.73
N LYS A 203 -3.89 -58.08 -11.43
CA LYS A 203 -2.66 -57.49 -10.92
C LYS A 203 -2.88 -56.02 -10.62
N THR A 204 -2.23 -55.58 -9.55
CA THR A 204 -2.17 -54.18 -9.14
C THR A 204 -0.93 -53.50 -9.71
N GLU A 205 -1.00 -52.17 -9.87
CA GLU A 205 0.13 -51.28 -10.12
C GLU A 205 0.17 -50.18 -9.05
N ALA A 206 1.22 -49.36 -9.04
CA ALA A 206 1.32 -48.26 -8.08
C ALA A 206 0.17 -47.26 -8.30
N ALA A 207 -0.43 -46.78 -7.20
CA ALA A 207 -1.47 -45.75 -7.29
C ALA A 207 -0.88 -44.45 -7.84
N THR A 208 -1.60 -43.79 -8.75
CA THR A 208 -1.18 -42.49 -9.30
C THR A 208 -2.12 -41.37 -8.88
N ALA A 209 -1.59 -40.15 -8.86
CA ALA A 209 -2.36 -38.96 -8.54
C ALA A 209 -3.45 -38.68 -9.60
N GLU A 210 -3.23 -39.07 -10.86
CA GLU A 210 -4.25 -38.98 -11.92
C GLU A 210 -5.45 -39.89 -11.64
N VAL A 211 -5.20 -41.13 -11.22
CA VAL A 211 -6.28 -42.05 -10.87
C VAL A 211 -6.99 -41.57 -9.61
N LEU A 212 -6.26 -41.06 -8.62
CA LEU A 212 -6.87 -40.44 -7.44
C LEU A 212 -7.78 -39.26 -7.83
N ALA A 213 -7.27 -38.32 -8.63
CA ALA A 213 -8.00 -37.13 -9.07
C ALA A 213 -9.28 -37.48 -9.84
N SER A 214 -9.35 -38.65 -10.49
CA SER A 214 -10.55 -39.10 -11.22
C SER A 214 -11.76 -39.40 -10.32
N TYR A 215 -11.55 -39.57 -9.01
CA TYR A 215 -12.63 -39.73 -8.03
C TYR A 215 -13.18 -38.41 -7.52
N PHE A 216 -12.59 -37.29 -7.91
CA PHE A 216 -13.04 -35.97 -7.52
C PHE A 216 -13.80 -35.30 -8.65
N THR A 217 -14.91 -34.66 -8.29
CA THR A 217 -15.63 -33.74 -9.18
C THR A 217 -15.79 -32.40 -8.48
N VAL A 218 -15.87 -31.34 -9.27
CA VAL A 218 -16.06 -29.99 -8.77
C VAL A 218 -17.33 -29.42 -9.37
N SER A 219 -18.19 -28.90 -8.52
CA SER A 219 -19.33 -28.07 -8.91
C SER A 219 -19.23 -26.72 -8.22
N SER A 220 -19.92 -25.73 -8.77
CA SER A 220 -19.92 -24.38 -8.20
C SER A 220 -21.31 -23.77 -8.25
N SER A 221 -21.55 -22.88 -7.31
CA SER A 221 -22.71 -21.99 -7.25
C SER A 221 -22.22 -20.62 -6.78
N LEU A 222 -23.11 -19.63 -6.69
CA LEU A 222 -22.71 -18.28 -6.27
C LEU A 222 -21.99 -18.32 -4.91
N ASN A 223 -20.75 -17.83 -4.86
CA ASN A 223 -19.87 -17.76 -3.69
C ASN A 223 -19.60 -19.12 -3.00
N LYS A 224 -19.72 -20.23 -3.73
CA LYS A 224 -19.50 -21.57 -3.18
C LYS A 224 -18.94 -22.52 -4.23
N VAL A 225 -17.86 -23.21 -3.88
CA VAL A 225 -17.30 -24.33 -4.67
C VAL A 225 -17.43 -25.62 -3.88
N THR A 226 -18.01 -26.65 -4.47
CA THR A 226 -18.17 -27.97 -3.85
C THR A 226 -17.23 -28.96 -4.52
N VAL A 227 -16.34 -29.55 -3.72
CA VAL A 227 -15.49 -30.67 -4.13
C VAL A 227 -16.13 -31.96 -3.66
N SER A 228 -16.53 -32.83 -4.58
CA SER A 228 -17.16 -34.11 -4.27
C SER A 228 -16.17 -35.24 -4.46
N PHE A 229 -16.14 -36.19 -3.54
CA PHE A 229 -15.39 -37.44 -3.64
C PHE A 229 -16.35 -38.60 -3.87
N ALA A 230 -16.18 -39.29 -4.99
CA ALA A 230 -16.95 -40.46 -5.36
C ALA A 230 -16.17 -41.74 -5.03
N GLU A 231 -16.70 -42.59 -4.15
CA GLU A 231 -16.05 -43.86 -3.87
C GLU A 231 -15.94 -44.73 -5.13
N PRO A 232 -14.83 -45.46 -5.31
CA PRO A 232 -14.68 -46.39 -6.43
C PRO A 232 -15.79 -47.45 -6.42
N SER A 233 -16.47 -47.62 -7.56
CA SER A 233 -17.56 -48.60 -7.71
C SER A 233 -17.06 -50.05 -7.60
N THR A 234 -15.83 -50.35 -7.99
CA THR A 234 -15.09 -51.59 -7.63
C THR A 234 -13.57 -51.49 -7.87
N GLY A 235 -12.75 -51.92 -6.91
CA GLY A 235 -11.37 -52.42 -7.10
C GLY A 235 -10.28 -51.48 -7.62
N LYS A 236 -10.58 -50.25 -8.04
CA LYS A 236 -9.62 -49.44 -8.79
C LYS A 236 -8.52 -48.76 -7.97
N VAL A 237 -8.66 -48.56 -6.66
CA VAL A 237 -7.60 -48.08 -5.76
C VAL A 237 -7.71 -48.82 -4.44
N LEU A 238 -6.60 -49.38 -3.97
CA LEU A 238 -6.54 -50.39 -2.90
C LEU A 238 -5.64 -49.92 -1.75
N THR A 239 -6.05 -50.26 -0.53
CA THR A 239 -5.51 -49.73 0.74
C THR A 239 -4.69 -50.76 1.52
N THR A 240 -4.74 -52.03 1.13
CA THR A 240 -3.97 -53.14 1.74
C THR A 240 -2.98 -53.79 0.78
N ASP A 241 -3.24 -53.70 -0.52
CA ASP A 241 -2.46 -54.39 -1.53
C ASP A 241 -1.32 -53.49 -2.00
N VAL A 242 -0.09 -53.99 -1.97
CA VAL A 242 1.06 -53.30 -2.59
C VAL A 242 1.02 -53.47 -4.11
N ALA A 243 1.74 -52.63 -4.84
CA ALA A 243 1.86 -52.75 -6.29
C ALA A 243 2.43 -54.14 -6.70
N ASN A 244 1.99 -54.65 -7.86
CA ASN A 244 2.38 -55.95 -8.43
C ASN A 244 1.90 -57.19 -7.67
N THR A 245 0.86 -57.08 -6.83
CA THR A 245 0.20 -58.24 -6.22
C THR A 245 -1.00 -58.70 -7.05
N THR A 246 -1.38 -59.97 -6.90
CA THR A 246 -2.60 -60.52 -7.50
C THR A 246 -3.74 -60.42 -6.49
N VAL A 247 -4.83 -59.73 -6.84
CA VAL A 247 -5.99 -59.52 -5.96
C VAL A 247 -6.87 -60.78 -5.96
N GLU A 248 -7.05 -61.41 -4.80
CA GLU A 248 -8.01 -62.53 -4.64
C GLU A 248 -9.46 -62.00 -4.64
N SER A 249 -10.35 -62.70 -5.34
CA SER A 249 -11.66 -62.20 -5.74
C SER A 249 -12.75 -62.23 -4.66
N SER A 250 -12.46 -62.58 -3.40
CA SER A 250 -13.49 -62.72 -2.36
C SER A 250 -13.27 -61.82 -1.14
N GLY A 251 -14.16 -60.83 -0.98
CA GLY A 251 -14.86 -60.70 0.31
C GLY A 251 -14.66 -59.47 1.19
N VAL A 252 -13.90 -58.44 0.82
CA VAL A 252 -14.06 -57.00 1.17
C VAL A 252 -13.05 -56.30 0.25
N LYS A 253 -13.50 -55.52 -0.74
CA LYS A 253 -12.54 -54.77 -1.57
C LYS A 253 -12.00 -53.65 -0.70
N ASN A 254 -10.71 -53.71 -0.34
CA ASN A 254 -9.97 -52.74 0.47
C ASN A 254 -9.81 -51.41 -0.27
N LYS A 255 -10.92 -50.79 -0.66
CA LYS A 255 -10.96 -49.56 -1.46
C LYS A 255 -10.78 -48.34 -0.59
N ILE A 256 -10.30 -47.26 -1.21
CA ILE A 256 -10.45 -45.95 -0.59
C ILE A 256 -11.94 -45.61 -0.43
N SER A 257 -12.26 -44.95 0.67
CA SER A 257 -13.60 -44.45 1.00
C SER A 257 -13.50 -43.02 1.52
N ALA A 258 -14.62 -42.34 1.73
CA ALA A 258 -14.61 -41.08 2.46
C ALA A 258 -14.94 -41.32 3.94
N GLU A 259 -14.29 -40.57 4.81
CA GLU A 259 -14.74 -40.45 6.19
C GLU A 259 -16.13 -39.78 6.22
N THR A 260 -16.96 -40.12 7.21
CA THR A 260 -18.31 -39.58 7.33
C THR A 260 -18.28 -38.05 7.33
N GLY A 261 -18.98 -37.43 6.38
CA GLY A 261 -19.00 -35.97 6.19
C GLY A 261 -18.01 -35.42 5.16
N TYR A 262 -17.12 -36.25 4.62
CA TYR A 262 -16.11 -35.83 3.62
C TYR A 262 -16.41 -36.28 2.19
N ASN A 263 -17.61 -36.82 1.94
CA ASN A 263 -18.09 -37.12 0.58
C ASN A 263 -18.19 -35.85 -0.28
N THR A 264 -18.39 -34.70 0.37
CA THR A 264 -18.47 -33.38 -0.23
C THR A 264 -17.81 -32.37 0.69
N ILE A 265 -16.98 -31.47 0.15
CA ILE A 265 -16.35 -30.37 0.87
C ILE A 265 -16.83 -29.07 0.24
N ASP A 266 -17.51 -28.24 1.03
CA ASP A 266 -18.01 -26.95 0.61
C ASP A 266 -17.01 -25.84 0.99
N LEU A 267 -16.51 -25.16 -0.04
CA LEU A 267 -15.60 -24.03 0.07
C LEU A 267 -16.40 -22.73 -0.03
N THR A 268 -16.32 -21.93 1.03
CA THR A 268 -16.97 -20.63 1.17
C THR A 268 -15.97 -19.62 1.75
N THR A 269 -16.36 -18.35 1.86
CA THR A 269 -15.53 -17.32 2.51
C THR A 269 -15.28 -17.58 3.99
N GLU A 270 -16.05 -18.47 4.62
CA GLU A 270 -15.84 -18.91 6.01
C GLU A 270 -14.94 -20.16 6.11
N SER A 271 -14.65 -20.82 4.98
CA SER A 271 -13.82 -22.02 4.94
C SER A 271 -12.34 -21.64 4.96
N ASN A 272 -11.53 -22.42 5.69
CA ASN A 272 -10.08 -22.31 5.60
C ASN A 272 -9.62 -22.73 4.20
N ARG A 273 -8.59 -22.05 3.70
CA ARG A 273 -7.93 -22.34 2.44
C ARG A 273 -7.30 -23.72 2.52
N LEU A 274 -7.44 -24.51 1.47
CA LEU A 274 -6.95 -25.88 1.39
C LEU A 274 -5.79 -25.99 0.39
N ASP A 275 -4.85 -26.87 0.69
CA ASP A 275 -3.79 -27.29 -0.22
C ASP A 275 -4.21 -28.60 -0.92
N PHE A 276 -4.74 -28.46 -2.14
CA PHE A 276 -5.25 -29.59 -2.92
C PHE A 276 -4.19 -30.60 -3.34
N SER A 277 -2.90 -30.24 -3.26
CA SER A 277 -1.78 -31.18 -3.48
C SER A 277 -1.51 -32.10 -2.29
N LYS A 278 -2.20 -31.86 -1.17
CA LYS A 278 -2.03 -32.59 0.08
C LYS A 278 -3.36 -33.15 0.59
N PRO A 279 -3.97 -34.09 -0.15
CA PRO A 279 -5.12 -34.83 0.37
C PRO A 279 -4.71 -35.60 1.63
N LYS A 280 -5.65 -35.72 2.56
CA LYS A 280 -5.49 -36.47 3.81
C LYS A 280 -6.28 -37.76 3.68
N PHE A 281 -5.61 -38.89 3.92
CA PHE A 281 -6.30 -40.14 4.19
C PHE A 281 -5.82 -40.72 5.51
N THR A 282 -6.77 -41.23 6.29
CA THR A 282 -6.49 -42.00 7.50
C THR A 282 -6.92 -43.43 7.25
N ALA A 283 -5.97 -44.36 7.17
CA ALA A 283 -6.24 -45.77 6.84
C ALA A 283 -7.10 -45.93 5.57
N GLY A 284 -6.76 -45.19 4.50
CA GLY A 284 -7.48 -45.25 3.23
C GLY A 284 -8.84 -44.52 3.20
N LYS A 285 -9.22 -43.80 4.27
CA LYS A 285 -10.40 -42.95 4.31
C LYS A 285 -10.05 -41.49 4.07
N PHE A 286 -10.59 -40.89 3.02
CA PHE A 286 -10.41 -39.48 2.68
C PHE A 286 -11.05 -38.60 3.76
N SER A 287 -10.25 -37.70 4.35
CA SER A 287 -10.67 -36.78 5.42
C SER A 287 -10.37 -35.31 5.08
N GLY A 288 -10.40 -34.98 3.78
CA GLY A 288 -10.17 -33.63 3.27
C GLY A 288 -8.73 -33.36 2.87
N PHE A 289 -8.32 -32.10 2.99
CA PHE A 289 -7.00 -31.61 2.56
C PHE A 289 -6.29 -30.94 3.74
N GLU A 290 -4.97 -30.77 3.65
CA GLU A 290 -4.26 -29.88 4.56
C GLU A 290 -4.68 -28.42 4.33
N GLU A 291 -4.59 -27.60 5.38
CA GLU A 291 -4.81 -26.16 5.26
C GLU A 291 -3.62 -25.50 4.57
N LYS A 292 -3.91 -24.55 3.68
CA LYS A 292 -2.91 -23.73 3.01
C LYS A 292 -2.42 -22.65 3.98
N ALA A 293 -1.14 -22.28 3.87
CA ALA A 293 -0.59 -21.19 4.67
C ALA A 293 -1.42 -19.90 4.52
N PRO A 294 -1.51 -19.06 5.58
CA PRO A 294 -2.20 -17.78 5.51
C PRO A 294 -1.70 -16.94 4.34
N VAL A 295 -2.61 -16.25 3.66
CA VAL A 295 -2.23 -15.17 2.74
C VAL A 295 -2.22 -13.86 3.50
N ASP A 296 -1.26 -13.02 3.16
CA ASP A 296 -1.21 -11.66 3.64
C ASP A 296 -2.49 -10.91 3.23
N GLY A 297 -3.08 -10.19 4.18
CA GLY A 297 -4.23 -9.34 3.89
C GLY A 297 -3.88 -8.25 2.89
N ASP A 298 -4.89 -7.80 2.14
CA ASP A 298 -4.72 -6.71 1.18
C ASP A 298 -4.15 -5.46 1.87
N VAL A 299 -3.26 -4.77 1.16
CA VAL A 299 -2.66 -3.53 1.66
C VAL A 299 -3.51 -2.36 1.16
N THR A 300 -4.14 -1.65 2.11
CA THR A 300 -4.78 -0.38 1.78
C THR A 300 -3.69 0.66 1.55
N PRO A 301 -3.64 1.34 0.39
CA PRO A 301 -2.60 2.32 0.10
C PRO A 301 -2.56 3.44 1.15
N GLY A 302 -1.35 3.81 1.57
CA GLY A 302 -1.15 4.94 2.47
C GLY A 302 -1.42 6.27 1.77
N LYS A 303 -1.70 7.32 2.56
CA LYS A 303 -1.91 8.67 2.03
C LYS A 303 -0.62 9.24 1.44
N THR A 304 -0.76 10.06 0.40
CA THR A 304 0.34 10.82 -0.20
C THR A 304 0.26 12.28 0.21
N TYR A 305 1.39 12.83 0.63
CA TYR A 305 1.59 14.24 0.96
C TYR A 305 2.61 14.87 0.02
N ASN A 306 2.36 16.09 -0.42
CA ASN A 306 3.33 16.88 -1.15
C ASN A 306 3.75 18.07 -0.28
N VAL A 307 5.05 18.24 -0.08
CA VAL A 307 5.60 19.31 0.76
C VAL A 307 6.60 20.12 -0.04
N ARG A 308 6.38 21.43 -0.16
CA ARG A 308 7.33 22.35 -0.77
C ARG A 308 8.07 23.13 0.29
N VAL A 309 9.41 23.11 0.26
CA VAL A 309 10.26 23.96 1.11
C VAL A 309 10.84 25.08 0.27
N ILE A 310 10.71 26.31 0.76
CA ILE A 310 11.04 27.55 0.05
C ILE A 310 12.01 28.39 0.87
N ASN A 311 12.95 29.07 0.21
CA ASN A 311 13.78 30.06 0.90
C ASN A 311 13.03 31.40 1.02
N ALA A 312 12.15 31.48 2.01
CA ALA A 312 11.35 32.67 2.33
C ALA A 312 11.53 33.09 3.79
N LYS A 313 11.35 34.38 4.06
CA LYS A 313 11.28 34.92 5.42
C LYS A 313 9.84 34.93 5.89
N GLN A 314 9.57 34.31 7.02
CA GLN A 314 8.28 34.40 7.71
C GLN A 314 8.28 35.61 8.66
N SER A 315 7.23 36.41 8.64
CA SER A 315 6.99 37.50 9.57
C SER A 315 5.60 37.38 10.17
N ASN A 316 5.50 37.37 11.51
CA ASN A 316 4.22 37.35 12.21
C ASN A 316 3.90 38.76 12.69
N ILE A 317 2.73 39.27 12.30
CA ILE A 317 2.24 40.59 12.67
C ILE A 317 0.86 40.43 13.28
N LYS A 318 0.60 41.09 14.39
CA LYS A 318 -0.74 41.10 15.00
C LYS A 318 -1.68 41.94 14.12
N ALA A 319 -2.95 41.58 13.94
CA ALA A 319 -3.91 42.43 13.20
C ALA A 319 -4.01 43.86 13.76
N THR A 320 -3.68 44.05 15.04
CA THR A 320 -3.67 45.37 15.69
C THR A 320 -2.46 46.22 15.34
N ASP A 321 -1.39 45.64 14.79
CA ASP A 321 -0.16 46.34 14.41
C ASP A 321 -0.28 46.90 12.98
N TYR A 322 -1.03 47.98 12.86
CA TYR A 322 -1.31 48.64 11.58
C TYR A 322 -0.03 49.09 10.86
N ASP A 323 0.96 49.57 11.60
CA ASP A 323 2.22 50.04 11.01
C ASP A 323 3.07 48.87 10.51
N GLY A 324 3.10 47.75 11.24
CA GLY A 324 3.72 46.50 10.78
C GLY A 324 3.07 45.97 9.50
N ILE A 325 1.74 45.92 9.46
CA ILE A 325 0.98 45.50 8.27
C ILE A 325 1.30 46.41 7.07
N LYS A 326 1.26 47.73 7.29
CA LYS A 326 1.54 48.73 6.26
C LYS A 326 2.96 48.60 5.72
N ALA A 327 3.96 48.40 6.60
CA ALA A 327 5.34 48.22 6.21
C ALA A 327 5.51 46.97 5.32
N ILE A 328 4.81 45.87 5.64
CA ILE A 328 4.81 44.66 4.81
C ILE A 328 4.17 44.91 3.44
N VAL A 329 2.97 45.51 3.39
CA VAL A 329 2.24 45.79 2.14
C VAL A 329 2.95 46.83 1.26
N GLN A 330 3.82 47.66 1.85
CA GLN A 330 4.70 48.57 1.11
C GLN A 330 5.96 47.88 0.58
N LYS A 331 6.46 46.88 1.30
CA LYS A 331 7.70 46.18 0.97
C LYS A 331 7.49 45.06 -0.06
N TYR A 332 6.34 44.41 -0.04
CA TYR A 332 6.05 43.22 -0.84
C TYR A 332 4.82 43.39 -1.71
N ASP A 333 4.87 42.82 -2.91
CA ASP A 333 3.72 42.75 -3.81
C ASP A 333 2.93 41.48 -3.51
N PHE A 334 1.61 41.62 -3.44
CA PHE A 334 0.70 40.53 -3.08
C PHE A 334 -0.38 40.41 -4.15
N ASP A 335 -0.78 39.18 -4.44
CA ASP A 335 -1.91 38.93 -5.32
C ASP A 335 -3.22 39.41 -4.68
N GLY A 336 -3.82 40.44 -5.28
CA GLY A 336 -5.08 41.02 -4.83
C GLY A 336 -6.27 40.05 -4.92
N ALA A 337 -6.26 39.12 -5.87
CA ALA A 337 -7.31 38.11 -6.01
C ALA A 337 -7.23 37.07 -4.86
N TYR A 338 -6.01 36.69 -4.48
CA TYR A 338 -5.79 35.80 -3.33
C TYR A 338 -6.24 36.43 -2.01
N ILE A 339 -5.87 37.70 -1.78
CA ILE A 339 -6.28 38.46 -0.59
C ILE A 339 -7.82 38.52 -0.49
N ASP A 340 -8.50 38.81 -1.60
CA ASP A 340 -9.97 38.88 -1.64
C ASP A 340 -10.63 37.53 -1.36
N LYS A 341 -10.04 36.42 -1.84
CA LYS A 341 -10.53 35.07 -1.57
C LYS A 341 -10.43 34.73 -0.07
N VAL A 342 -9.28 34.93 0.55
CA VAL A 342 -9.07 34.66 2.00
C VAL A 342 -10.03 35.50 2.84
N TYR A 343 -10.25 36.76 2.47
CA TYR A 343 -11.21 37.63 3.16
C TYR A 343 -12.64 37.07 3.12
N LYS A 344 -13.11 36.61 1.95
CA LYS A 344 -14.46 36.02 1.79
C LYS A 344 -14.62 34.72 2.57
N GLU A 345 -13.57 33.92 2.66
CA GLU A 345 -13.56 32.67 3.43
C GLU A 345 -13.68 32.93 4.94
N VAL A 346 -12.91 33.89 5.47
CA VAL A 346 -13.02 34.35 6.86
C VAL A 346 -14.42 34.90 7.15
N ASP A 347 -14.97 35.72 6.27
CA ASP A 347 -16.31 36.29 6.42
C ASP A 347 -17.39 35.19 6.43
N LYS A 348 -17.23 34.13 5.62
CA LYS A 348 -18.12 32.97 5.63
C LYS A 348 -18.00 32.14 6.91
N LEU A 349 -16.79 31.86 7.36
CA LEU A 349 -16.53 31.10 8.60
C LEU A 349 -17.09 31.80 9.84
N ASN A 350 -16.96 33.13 9.91
CA ASN A 350 -17.55 33.95 10.97
C ASN A 350 -19.10 33.97 10.95
N LYS A 351 -19.72 33.77 9.78
CA LYS A 351 -21.18 33.75 9.61
C LYS A 351 -21.82 32.39 9.85
N GLU A 352 -21.09 31.30 9.59
CA GLU A 352 -21.61 29.93 9.66
C GLU A 352 -21.35 29.22 11.00
N ASP A 353 -20.70 29.87 11.99
CA ASP A 353 -20.36 29.30 13.31
C ASP A 353 -19.61 27.95 13.25
N LYS A 354 -18.97 27.66 12.10
CA LYS A 354 -18.15 26.46 11.86
C LYS A 354 -16.74 26.71 12.36
N LEU A 355 -16.61 26.78 13.67
CA LEU A 355 -15.34 26.97 14.38
C LEU A 355 -14.85 25.61 14.89
N ASP A 356 -14.43 24.70 14.00
CA ASP A 356 -13.96 23.36 14.39
C ASP A 356 -12.52 23.32 14.96
N GLY A 357 -11.93 24.49 15.21
CA GLY A 357 -10.64 24.63 15.88
C GLY A 357 -9.41 24.33 15.02
N SER A 358 -9.56 23.83 13.79
CA SER A 358 -8.42 23.51 12.91
C SER A 358 -7.78 24.76 12.25
N ALA A 359 -8.53 25.85 12.15
CA ALA A 359 -8.11 27.12 11.51
C ALA A 359 -7.66 28.22 12.51
N TYR A 360 -7.57 27.89 13.81
CA TYR A 360 -7.35 28.85 14.89
C TYR A 360 -6.05 28.55 15.65
N ASP A 361 -5.40 29.60 16.16
CA ASP A 361 -4.36 29.44 17.20
C ASP A 361 -5.02 29.10 18.55
N ILE A 362 -4.22 28.69 19.56
CA ILE A 362 -4.72 28.22 20.87
C ILE A 362 -5.64 29.21 21.60
N ASP A 363 -5.56 30.49 21.21
CA ASP A 363 -6.32 31.61 21.76
C ASP A 363 -7.59 31.97 20.92
N GLY A 364 -8.03 31.12 20.00
CA GLY A 364 -9.25 31.35 19.20
C GLY A 364 -9.12 32.42 18.11
N THR A 365 -7.88 32.75 17.72
CA THR A 365 -7.55 33.77 16.72
C THR A 365 -7.33 33.13 15.34
N TYR A 366 -8.03 33.59 14.30
CA TYR A 366 -7.84 33.08 12.93
C TYR A 366 -6.41 33.35 12.45
N LYS A 367 -5.76 32.36 11.83
CA LYS A 367 -4.40 32.53 11.29
C LYS A 367 -4.45 32.60 9.76
N ALA A 368 -4.18 33.79 9.22
CA ALA A 368 -4.08 33.99 7.77
C ALA A 368 -2.59 34.02 7.36
N VAL A 369 -2.23 33.18 6.38
CA VAL A 369 -0.89 33.14 5.79
C VAL A 369 -0.94 33.76 4.40
N PHE A 370 -0.13 34.80 4.15
CA PHE A 370 -0.03 35.44 2.84
C PHE A 370 1.33 35.20 2.22
N TYR A 371 1.32 34.88 0.93
CA TYR A 371 2.52 34.71 0.11
C TYR A 371 2.71 35.95 -0.76
N ALA A 372 3.90 36.55 -0.69
CA ALA A 372 4.26 37.65 -1.57
C ALA A 372 4.80 37.13 -2.90
N THR A 373 4.42 37.78 -4.01
CA THR A 373 4.92 37.48 -5.36
C THR A 373 6.30 38.09 -5.61
N GLY A 374 6.73 39.05 -4.78
CA GLY A 374 8.03 39.69 -4.86
C GLY A 374 8.14 40.93 -3.98
N LYS A 375 9.25 41.67 -4.06
CA LYS A 375 9.36 43.00 -3.43
C LYS A 375 8.73 44.05 -4.35
N ARG A 376 8.03 45.04 -3.79
CA ARG A 376 7.57 46.18 -4.59
C ARG A 376 8.77 46.99 -5.01
N LEU A 377 8.82 47.38 -6.29
CA LEU A 377 9.79 48.33 -6.80
C LEU A 377 9.66 49.62 -5.96
N GLN A 378 10.67 49.94 -5.15
CA GLN A 378 10.70 51.24 -4.48
C GLN A 378 10.99 52.28 -5.56
N GLY A 379 10.13 53.29 -5.68
CA GLY A 379 10.20 54.28 -6.76
C GLY A 379 11.61 54.85 -6.91
N PHE A 380 11.99 55.14 -8.15
CA PHE A 380 13.23 55.82 -8.46
C PHE A 380 13.25 57.17 -7.72
N SER A 381 14.16 57.33 -6.76
CA SER A 381 14.58 58.64 -6.26
C SER A 381 15.82 59.09 -7.00
#